data_AF-A0A5M6HN04-F1
#
_entry.id   AF-A0A5M6HN04-F1
#
_cell.length_a   1.000
_cell.length_b   1.000
_cell.length_c   1.000
_cell.angle_alpha   90.00
_cell.angle_beta   90.00
_cell.angle_gamma   90.00
#
_symmetry.space_group_name_H-M   'P 1'
#
loop_
_entity.id
_entity.type
_entity.pdbx_description
1 polymer ?
#
loop_
_entity_poly.entity_id
_entity_poly.type
_entity_poly.pdbx_seq_one_letter_code
_entity_poly.pdbx_strand_id
1 'polypeptide(L)' 'RTTNPIESVFATVRHRTVRTKGALSPKTAKTMVFKLVQAASKTWRRLKGQNQLPKLIEGVRFTDGCEVVATSSTSAA' A
#
# COMPACT_ATOMS: atom_id res chain seq x y z
N ARG A 1 -3.87 -16.33 -4.54
CA ARG A 1 -4.05 -14.89 -4.85
C ARG A 1 -4.58 -14.22 -3.59
N THR A 2 -3.83 -13.28 -3.01
CA THR A 2 -4.22 -12.60 -1.74
C THR A 2 -5.35 -11.61 -2.00
N THR A 3 -6.33 -11.54 -1.08
CA THR A 3 -7.47 -10.62 -1.12
C THR A 3 -7.17 -9.23 -0.55
N ASN A 4 -6.14 -9.07 0.29
CA ASN A 4 -5.77 -7.78 0.89
C ASN A 4 -4.27 -7.46 0.65
N PRO A 5 -3.95 -6.57 -0.30
CA PRO A 5 -2.58 -6.24 -0.66
C PRO A 5 -1.80 -5.56 0.48
N ILE A 6 -2.46 -4.92 1.45
CA ILE A 6 -1.77 -4.27 2.59
C ILE A 6 -1.36 -5.32 3.63
N GLU A 7 -2.27 -6.21 4.01
CA GLU A 7 -1.97 -7.26 4.99
C GLU A 7 -0.95 -8.28 4.47
N SER A 8 -1.02 -8.64 3.19
CA SER A 8 -0.06 -9.57 2.59
C SER A 8 1.38 -9.02 2.58
N VAL A 9 1.56 -7.71 2.53
CA VAL A 9 2.85 -7.04 2.37
C VAL A 9 3.61 -6.93 3.70
N PHE A 10 2.88 -6.80 4.81
CA PHE A 10 3.44 -6.77 6.17
C PHE A 10 3.49 -8.14 6.84
N ALA A 11 2.99 -9.20 6.21
CA ALA A 11 2.92 -10.55 6.78
C ALA A 11 4.28 -11.03 7.34
N THR A 12 5.37 -10.81 6.60
CA THR A 12 6.73 -11.21 7.03
C THR A 12 7.21 -10.43 8.26
N VAL A 13 6.88 -9.14 8.35
CA VAL A 13 7.21 -8.29 9.50
C VAL A 13 6.40 -8.74 10.72
N ARG A 14 5.10 -8.98 10.54
CA ARG A 14 4.21 -9.49 11.60
C ARG A 14 4.68 -10.84 12.13
N HIS A 15 5.03 -11.77 11.24
CA HIS A 15 5.51 -13.10 11.64
C HIS A 15 6.76 -13.01 12.53
N ARG A 16 7.71 -12.15 12.16
CA ARG A 16 8.95 -11.97 12.92
C ARG A 16 8.75 -11.22 14.23
N THR A 17 7.85 -10.24 14.27
CA THR A 17 7.54 -9.46 15.48
C THR A 17 6.75 -10.26 16.52
N VAL A 18 5.84 -11.13 16.09
CA VAL A 18 5.14 -12.08 16.98
C VAL A 18 6.14 -13.04 17.61
N ARG A 19 7.12 -13.54 16.84
CA ARG A 19 8.13 -14.48 17.34
C ARG A 19 9.08 -13.87 18.38
N THR A 20 9.32 -12.56 18.34
CA THR A 20 10.22 -11.86 19.27
C THR A 20 9.49 -11.08 20.37
N LYS A 21 8.17 -11.27 20.49
CA LYS A 21 7.35 -10.61 21.51
C LYS A 21 7.86 -10.94 22.92
N GLY A 22 8.06 -9.90 23.74
CA GLY A 22 8.50 -10.04 25.14
C GLY A 22 10.02 -10.22 25.35
N ALA A 23 10.79 -10.43 24.29
CA ALA A 23 12.24 -10.63 24.38
C ALA A 23 13.07 -9.34 24.23
N LEU A 24 12.45 -8.22 23.86
CA LEU A 24 13.13 -6.95 23.56
C LEU A 24 12.58 -5.80 24.41
N SER A 25 13.45 -4.85 24.75
CA SER A 25 13.04 -3.55 25.26
C SER A 25 12.26 -2.77 24.18
N PRO A 26 11.39 -1.81 24.55
CA PRO A 26 10.62 -1.02 23.59
C PRO A 26 11.49 -0.30 22.54
N LYS A 27 12.65 0.23 22.97
CA LYS A 27 13.61 0.91 22.08
C LYS A 27 14.18 -0.05 21.04
N THR A 28 14.64 -1.22 21.47
CA THR A 28 15.21 -2.24 20.57
C THR A 28 14.15 -2.81 19.64
N ALA A 29 12.93 -3.04 20.15
CA ALA A 29 11.80 -3.51 19.34
C ALA A 29 11.46 -2.52 18.22
N LYS A 30 11.44 -1.21 18.50
CA LYS A 30 11.19 -0.17 17.49
C LYS A 30 12.24 -0.18 16.38
N THR A 31 13.52 -0.25 16.75
CA THR A 31 14.63 -0.32 15.78
C THR A 31 14.57 -1.62 14.95
N MET A 32 14.26 -2.75 15.59
CA MET A 32 14.10 -4.04 14.91
C MET A 32 12.97 -3.99 13.88
N VAL A 33 11.78 -3.51 14.28
CA VAL A 33 10.63 -3.36 13.37
C VAL A 33 10.99 -2.46 12.19
N PHE A 34 11.64 -1.32 12.43
CA PHE A 34 12.07 -0.41 11.37
C PHE A 34 12.98 -1.12 10.35
N LYS A 35 13.98 -1.87 10.82
CA LYS A 35 14.88 -2.64 9.95
C LYS A 35 14.15 -3.76 9.19
N LEU A 36 13.19 -4.43 9.81
CA LEU A 36 12.38 -5.45 9.15
C LEU A 36 11.51 -4.85 8.03
N VAL A 37 10.88 -3.70 8.28
CA VAL A 37 10.09 -2.99 7.26
C VAL A 37 11.00 -2.51 6.12
N GLN A 38 12.18 -1.96 6.43
CA GLN A 38 13.14 -1.52 5.42
C GLN A 38 13.69 -2.69 4.56
N ALA A 39 13.85 -3.88 5.14
CA ALA A 39 14.25 -5.05 4.39
C ALA A 39 13.10 -5.58 3.50
N ALA A 40 11.88 -5.66 4.05
CA ALA A 40 10.70 -6.12 3.32
C ALA A 40 10.31 -5.18 2.17
N SER A 41 10.50 -3.88 2.32
CA SER A 41 10.13 -2.89 1.29
C SER A 41 10.83 -3.10 -0.05
N LYS A 42 12.04 -3.67 -0.03
CA LYS A 42 12.80 -3.99 -1.24
C LYS A 42 12.12 -5.05 -2.12
N THR A 43 11.28 -5.90 -1.54
CA THR A 43 10.58 -6.97 -2.26
C THR A 43 9.13 -6.62 -2.58
N TRP A 44 8.64 -5.44 -2.18
CA TRP A 44 7.26 -5.06 -2.43
C TRP A 44 7.03 -4.75 -3.90
N ARG A 45 5.96 -5.33 -4.44
CA ARG A 45 5.55 -5.06 -5.81
C ARG A 45 5.09 -3.61 -5.92
N ARG A 46 5.60 -2.89 -6.93
CA ARG A 46 5.11 -1.55 -7.26
C ARG A 46 3.62 -1.59 -7.64
N LEU A 47 2.91 -0.53 -7.28
CA LEU A 47 1.53 -0.33 -7.71
C LEU A 47 1.48 -0.23 -9.23
N LYS A 48 0.53 -0.96 -9.84
CA LYS A 48 0.23 -0.78 -11.26
C LYS A 48 -0.41 0.60 -11.43
N GLY A 49 0.00 1.35 -12.46
CA GLY A 49 -0.56 2.68 -12.73
C GLY A 49 -0.11 3.75 -11.73
N GLN A 50 1.11 3.68 -11.21
CA GLN A 50 1.68 4.71 -10.31
C GLN A 50 1.51 6.15 -10.84
N ASN A 51 1.46 6.34 -12.16
CA ASN A 51 1.25 7.63 -12.82
C ASN A 51 -0.14 8.23 -12.55
N GLN A 52 -1.10 7.44 -12.06
CA GLN A 52 -2.44 7.88 -11.69
C GLN A 52 -2.54 8.32 -10.21
N LEU A 53 -1.47 8.12 -9.41
CA LEU A 53 -1.44 8.55 -8.01
C LEU A 53 -1.69 10.04 -7.82
N PRO A 54 -1.14 10.96 -8.65
CA PRO A 54 -1.45 12.39 -8.54
C PRO A 54 -2.95 12.66 -8.69
N LYS A 55 -3.61 12.01 -9.67
CA LYS A 55 -5.05 12.16 -9.89
C LYS A 55 -5.89 11.66 -8.72
N LEU A 56 -5.48 10.55 -8.10
CA LEU A 56 -6.12 10.06 -6.88
C LEU A 56 -5.98 11.04 -5.71
N ILE A 57 -4.82 11.68 -5.57
CA ILE A 57 -4.58 12.71 -4.54
C ILE A 57 -5.43 13.97 -4.81
N GLU A 58 -5.62 14.33 -6.08
CA GLU A 58 -6.49 15.43 -6.53
C GLU A 58 -7.99 15.10 -6.42
N GLY A 59 -8.35 13.88 -6.03
CA GLY A 59 -9.75 13.47 -5.83
C GLY A 59 -10.49 13.03 -7.09
N VAL A 60 -9.78 12.77 -8.19
CA VAL A 60 -10.38 12.22 -9.42
C VAL A 60 -10.97 10.84 -9.13
N ARG A 61 -12.22 10.64 -9.56
CA ARG A 61 -12.95 9.38 -9.33
C ARG A 61 -12.54 8.33 -10.35
N PHE A 62 -12.21 7.14 -9.85
CA PHE A 62 -11.99 5.94 -10.65
C PHE A 62 -13.10 4.93 -10.37
N THR A 63 -13.66 4.33 -11.42
CA THR A 63 -14.60 3.21 -11.33
C THR A 63 -13.98 2.03 -12.07
N ASP A 64 -13.82 0.90 -11.36
CA ASP A 64 -13.16 -0.32 -11.87
C ASP A 64 -11.75 -0.11 -12.48
N GLY A 65 -11.04 0.91 -11.99
CA GLY A 65 -9.69 1.27 -12.46
C GLY A 65 -9.67 2.17 -13.70
N CYS A 66 -10.82 2.59 -14.21
CA CYS A 66 -10.96 3.59 -15.27
C CYS A 66 -11.30 4.95 -14.66
N GLU A 67 -10.63 5.99 -15.11
CA GLU A 67 -10.95 7.37 -14.75
C GLU A 67 -12.34 7.74 -15.27
N VAL A 68 -13.20 8.25 -14.40
CA VAL A 68 -14.53 8.71 -14.80
C VAL A 68 -14.39 10.12 -15.34
N VAL A 69 -14.16 10.22 -16.65
CA VAL A 69 -14.26 11.51 -17.36
C VAL A 69 -15.74 11.85 -17.42
N ALA A 70 -16.16 12.89 -16.70
CA ALA A 70 -17.50 13.45 -16.88
C ALA A 70 -17.59 13.95 -18.32
N THR A 71 -18.23 13.18 -19.20
CA THR A 71 -18.56 13.65 -20.54
C THR A 71 -19.51 14.83 -20.33
N SER A 72 -19.02 16.05 -20.53
CA SER A 72 -19.89 17.18 -20.76
C SER A 72 -20.73 16.81 -21.98
N SER A 73 -21.99 16.46 -21.75
CA SER A 73 -22.96 16.18 -22.79
C SER A 73 -23.17 17.47 -23.59
N THR A 74 -22.37 17.70 -24.62
CA THR A 74 -22.71 18.63 -25.70
C THR A 74 -23.79 17.93 -26.52
N SER A 75 -25.04 18.05 -26.09
CA SER A 75 -26.18 17.78 -26.96
C SER A 75 -26.28 18.92 -27.97
N ALA A 76 -25.69 18.71 -29.15
CA ALA A 76 -26.03 19.48 -30.34
C ALA A 76 -27.14 18.73 -31.08
N ALA A 77 -28.35 19.29 -31.03
CA ALA A 77 -29.46 19.00 -31.94
C ALA A 77 -30.27 20.30 -32.11
#